data_AF-A0A848U8K3-F1
#
_entry.id   AF-A0A848U8K3-F1
#
_cell.length_a   1.000
_cell.length_b   1.000
_cell.length_c   1.000
_cell.angle_alpha   90.00
_cell.angle_beta   90.00
_cell.angle_gamma   90.00
#
_symmetry.space_group_name_H-M   'P 1'
#
loop_
_entity.id
_entity.type
_entity.pdbx_description
1 polymer ?
#
loop_
_entity_poly.entity_id
_entity_poly.type
_entity_poly.pdbx_seq_one_letter_code
_entity_poly.pdbx_strand_id
1 'polypeptide(L)'
;MIPRRNRIRVQWHRWCLVGALFCTTALEAESLDSIDSLSQEQFVLLSRVISAATHYKSIAPAEGLGSLGLDAGIVYSSTEINQAVFDSASSGSFENSELHQPRVHVHKGLPWGLDIGASVSKLHNTDLSVIGGELQYNLIQGGIVSPSLAIRASYSQLQGITDLDLNSSAIELTVSKGFLMLTPYAGIGLVRTRSTPADGSELQAATFNQEKLYAGVTMNLGLAITLEADQTGDFRTYSAKAGIRF
;
A
#
# COMPACT_ATOMS: atom_id res chain seq x y z
N MET A 1 -49.13 22.57 -3.53
CA MET A 1 -49.12 21.39 -2.63
C MET A 1 -48.24 20.33 -3.30
N ILE A 2 -47.05 20.09 -2.76
CA ILE A 2 -45.93 19.41 -3.43
C ILE A 2 -46.06 17.88 -3.25
N PRO A 3 -45.83 17.04 -4.28
CA PRO A 3 -45.91 15.59 -4.12
C PRO A 3 -44.61 15.02 -3.50
N ARG A 4 -44.78 14.11 -2.53
CA ARG A 4 -43.70 13.38 -1.84
C ARG A 4 -42.95 12.45 -2.80
N ARG A 5 -41.63 12.63 -2.90
CA ARG A 5 -40.69 11.70 -3.55
C ARG A 5 -40.51 10.43 -2.71
N ASN A 6 -40.84 9.27 -3.29
CA ASN A 6 -40.44 7.96 -2.80
C ASN A 6 -38.92 7.80 -2.92
N ARG A 7 -38.23 7.50 -1.80
CA ARG A 7 -36.83 7.04 -1.83
C ARG A 7 -36.82 5.51 -1.85
N ILE A 8 -36.41 4.94 -2.98
CA ILE A 8 -36.08 3.52 -3.11
C ILE A 8 -34.71 3.33 -2.46
N ARG A 9 -34.65 2.60 -1.32
CA ARG A 9 -33.39 2.11 -0.75
C ARG A 9 -33.03 0.82 -1.46
N VAL A 10 -31.95 0.85 -2.25
CA VAL A 10 -31.35 -0.35 -2.82
C VAL A 10 -30.33 -0.86 -1.81
N GLN A 11 -30.63 -1.99 -1.15
CA GLN A 11 -29.67 -2.70 -0.31
C GLN A 11 -28.81 -3.60 -1.19
N TRP A 12 -27.54 -3.24 -1.33
CA TRP A 12 -26.50 -4.12 -1.87
C TRP A 12 -25.73 -4.73 -0.69
N HIS A 13 -26.08 -5.94 -0.27
CA HIS A 13 -25.24 -6.70 0.65
C HIS A 13 -25.14 -8.13 0.17
N ARG A 14 -23.94 -8.49 -0.31
CA ARG A 14 -23.28 -9.81 -0.15
C ARG A 14 -22.02 -9.84 -1.00
N TRP A 15 -20.87 -9.59 -0.38
CA TRP A 15 -19.56 -9.95 -0.93
C TRP A 15 -18.84 -10.88 0.04
N CYS A 16 -18.09 -11.79 -0.58
CA CYS A 16 -17.56 -13.03 -0.06
C CYS A 16 -16.58 -12.88 1.12
N LEU A 17 -16.72 -13.81 2.08
CA LEU A 17 -15.75 -14.10 3.12
C LEU A 17 -14.45 -14.63 2.50
N VAL A 18 -13.38 -13.84 2.54
CA VAL A 18 -12.00 -14.37 2.50
C VAL A 18 -11.46 -14.26 3.92
N GLY A 19 -11.56 -15.36 4.66
CA GLY A 19 -11.03 -15.48 6.01
C GLY A 19 -9.52 -15.73 5.98
N ALA A 20 -8.72 -14.67 6.13
CA ALA A 20 -7.33 -14.80 6.54
C ALA A 20 -7.30 -14.76 8.08
N LEU A 21 -6.97 -15.90 8.71
CA LEU A 21 -6.64 -15.97 10.13
C LEU A 21 -5.36 -15.15 10.36
N PHE A 22 -5.52 -13.92 10.83
CA PHE A 22 -4.44 -13.24 11.55
C PHE A 22 -4.64 -13.55 13.03
N CYS A 23 -3.63 -14.17 13.64
CA CYS A 23 -3.59 -14.42 15.07
C CYS A 23 -3.57 -13.05 15.78
N THR A 24 -4.67 -12.67 16.42
CA THR A 24 -4.75 -11.43 17.19
C THR A 24 -4.18 -11.70 18.59
N THR A 25 -2.94 -11.32 18.83
CA THR A 25 -2.53 -10.99 20.19
C THR A 25 -3.30 -9.74 20.59
N ALA A 26 -4.10 -9.81 21.65
CA ALA A 26 -4.78 -8.65 22.21
C ALA A 26 -3.76 -7.72 22.87
N LEU A 27 -3.06 -6.93 22.06
CA LEU A 27 -2.59 -5.60 22.45
C LEU A 27 -3.77 -4.65 22.24
N GLU A 28 -3.95 -3.67 23.13
CA GLU A 28 -4.92 -2.60 22.90
C GLU A 28 -4.66 -1.99 21.52
N ALA A 29 -5.70 -1.89 20.70
CA ALA A 29 -5.57 -1.27 19.41
C ALA A 29 -5.32 0.23 19.62
N GLU A 30 -4.19 0.75 19.15
CA GLU A 30 -3.89 2.18 19.13
C GLU A 30 -4.84 2.83 18.11
N SER A 31 -5.89 3.49 18.59
CA SER A 31 -6.90 4.14 17.75
C SER A 31 -6.46 5.53 17.35
N LEU A 32 -6.57 5.87 16.06
CA LEU A 32 -6.46 7.24 15.57
C LEU A 32 -7.81 7.98 15.78
N ASP A 33 -8.21 8.13 17.04
CA ASP A 33 -9.53 8.64 17.45
C ASP A 33 -9.55 10.14 17.76
N SER A 34 -8.38 10.79 17.74
CA SER A 34 -8.20 12.18 18.14
C SER A 34 -7.74 13.07 16.98
N ILE A 35 -7.96 12.62 15.74
CA ILE A 35 -7.56 13.33 14.50
C ILE A 35 -8.12 14.75 14.47
N ASP A 36 -9.37 14.96 14.90
CA ASP A 36 -10.02 16.28 14.89
C ASP A 36 -9.39 17.30 15.85
N SER A 37 -8.55 16.85 16.79
CA SER A 37 -7.81 17.74 17.70
C SER A 37 -6.53 18.33 17.07
N LEU A 38 -6.13 17.81 15.90
CA LEU A 38 -4.93 18.24 15.21
C LEU A 38 -5.10 19.63 14.59
N SER A 39 -4.00 20.35 14.49
CA SER A 39 -3.93 21.48 13.55
C SER A 39 -3.95 20.96 12.10
N GLN A 40 -4.29 21.84 11.16
CA GLN A 40 -4.28 21.52 9.73
C GLN A 40 -2.92 21.00 9.24
N GLU A 41 -1.83 21.55 9.78
CA GLU A 41 -0.47 21.13 9.43
C GLU A 41 -0.16 19.72 9.95
N GLN A 42 -0.53 19.45 11.21
CA GLN A 42 -0.39 18.12 11.81
C GLN A 42 -1.25 17.07 11.07
N PHE A 43 -2.48 17.42 10.69
CA PHE A 43 -3.32 16.54 9.88
C PHE A 43 -2.66 16.18 8.55
N VAL A 44 -2.11 17.17 7.82
CA VAL A 44 -1.41 16.90 6.56
C VAL A 44 -0.17 16.04 6.79
N LEU A 45 0.59 16.29 7.86
CA LEU A 45 1.76 15.49 8.21
C LEU A 45 1.39 14.03 8.53
N LEU A 46 0.38 13.81 9.38
CA LEU A 46 -0.17 12.50 9.69
C LEU A 46 -0.57 11.77 8.42
N SER A 47 -1.34 12.43 7.55
CA SER A 47 -1.80 11.85 6.28
C SER A 47 -0.67 11.48 5.34
N ARG A 48 0.46 12.22 5.34
CA ARG A 48 1.65 11.85 4.56
C ARG A 48 2.34 10.60 5.09
N VAL A 49 2.44 10.45 6.40
CA VAL A 49 3.00 9.24 7.04
C VAL A 49 2.11 8.03 6.73
N ILE A 50 0.81 8.15 6.96
CA ILE A 50 -0.15 7.07 6.68
C ILE A 50 -0.12 6.72 5.19
N SER A 51 -0.04 7.71 4.29
CA SER A 51 0.12 7.46 2.86
C SER A 51 1.41 6.70 2.53
N ALA A 52 2.54 7.12 3.09
CA ALA A 52 3.82 6.46 2.88
C ALA A 52 3.76 4.99 3.32
N ALA A 53 3.12 4.69 4.45
CA ALA A 53 2.90 3.32 4.90
C ALA A 53 1.95 2.57 3.94
N THR A 54 0.77 3.12 3.71
CA THR A 54 -0.40 2.37 3.18
C THR A 54 -0.52 2.34 1.65
N HIS A 55 0.15 3.22 0.91
CA HIS A 55 0.07 3.19 -0.55
C HIS A 55 0.46 1.82 -1.12
N TYR A 56 -0.08 1.48 -2.29
CA TYR A 56 0.24 0.22 -2.93
C TYR A 56 1.74 0.13 -3.26
N LYS A 57 2.38 -0.94 -2.79
CA LYS A 57 3.79 -1.26 -3.04
C LYS A 57 3.85 -2.65 -3.67
N SER A 58 4.43 -2.75 -4.86
CA SER A 58 4.46 -3.98 -5.65
C SER A 58 5.40 -5.03 -5.07
N ILE A 59 6.51 -4.59 -4.45
CA ILE A 59 7.57 -5.45 -3.88
C ILE A 59 7.98 -6.56 -4.86
N ALA A 60 8.25 -6.13 -6.10
CA ALA A 60 8.52 -7.02 -7.22
C ALA A 60 9.48 -6.37 -8.24
N PRO A 61 10.27 -7.16 -8.98
CA PRO A 61 11.09 -6.67 -10.09
C PRO A 61 10.27 -6.16 -11.28
N ALA A 62 10.93 -5.42 -12.18
CA ALA A 62 10.36 -4.93 -13.44
C ALA A 62 10.15 -6.03 -14.50
N GLU A 63 10.71 -7.22 -14.27
CA GLU A 63 10.55 -8.38 -15.13
C GLU A 63 9.09 -8.87 -15.11
N GLY A 64 8.51 -8.98 -16.30
CA GLY A 64 7.13 -9.42 -16.47
C GLY A 64 6.94 -10.89 -16.12
N LEU A 65 5.80 -11.21 -15.51
CA LEU A 65 5.48 -12.60 -15.14
C LEU A 65 5.16 -13.46 -16.37
N GLY A 66 4.70 -12.84 -17.46
CA GLY A 66 4.24 -13.54 -18.65
C GLY A 66 2.87 -14.20 -18.43
N SER A 67 2.24 -14.68 -19.52
CA SER A 67 0.82 -15.07 -19.50
C SER A 67 0.49 -16.23 -18.55
N LEU A 68 1.46 -17.09 -18.25
CA LEU A 68 1.29 -18.19 -17.30
C LEU A 68 1.77 -17.82 -15.88
N GLY A 69 2.56 -16.76 -15.74
CA GLY A 69 3.19 -16.45 -14.48
C GLY A 69 2.25 -15.88 -13.42
N LEU A 70 2.63 -16.12 -12.17
CA LEU A 70 1.89 -15.76 -10.96
C LEU A 70 2.90 -15.42 -9.86
N ASP A 71 2.61 -14.38 -9.08
CA ASP A 71 3.32 -14.06 -7.84
C ASP A 71 2.28 -13.95 -6.74
N ALA A 72 2.38 -14.75 -5.69
CA ALA A 72 1.46 -14.68 -4.55
C ALA A 72 2.22 -14.89 -3.25
N GLY A 73 1.93 -14.07 -2.24
CA GLY A 73 2.66 -14.18 -1.00
C GLY A 73 2.17 -13.25 0.10
N ILE A 74 2.95 -13.27 1.18
CA ILE A 74 2.76 -12.41 2.34
C ILE A 74 3.93 -11.42 2.35
N VAL A 75 3.60 -10.17 2.62
CA VAL A 75 4.55 -9.07 2.79
C VAL A 75 4.41 -8.55 4.21
N TYR A 76 5.54 -8.29 4.84
CA TYR A 76 5.61 -7.52 6.07
C TYR A 76 6.39 -6.24 5.78
N SER A 77 5.76 -5.10 6.02
CA SER A 77 6.39 -3.78 5.86
C SER A 77 6.47 -3.06 7.20
N SER A 78 7.57 -2.36 7.44
CA SER A 78 7.74 -1.46 8.57
C SER A 78 8.06 -0.06 8.07
N THR A 79 7.28 0.94 8.48
CA THR A 79 7.42 2.33 8.04
C THR A 79 7.74 3.24 9.20
N GLU A 80 8.80 4.04 9.10
CA GLU A 80 9.15 5.04 10.10
C GLU A 80 8.02 6.08 10.26
N ILE A 81 7.66 6.42 11.50
CA ILE A 81 6.65 7.43 11.79
C ILE A 81 7.21 8.65 12.51
N ASN A 82 6.45 9.75 12.41
CA ASN A 82 6.61 10.88 13.31
C ASN A 82 5.77 10.63 14.58
N GLN A 83 6.40 10.17 15.66
CA GLN A 83 5.68 9.82 16.91
C GLN A 83 4.83 10.97 17.45
N ALA A 84 5.36 12.20 17.42
CA ALA A 84 4.66 13.36 17.99
C ALA A 84 3.30 13.62 17.32
N VAL A 85 3.18 13.41 16.00
CA VAL A 85 1.90 13.59 15.31
C VAL A 85 0.94 12.43 15.55
N PHE A 86 1.46 11.21 15.75
CA PHE A 86 0.67 10.02 16.06
C PHE A 86 0.11 10.06 17.48
N ASP A 87 0.93 10.45 18.45
CA ASP A 87 0.50 10.68 19.84
C ASP A 87 -0.54 11.81 19.94
N SER A 88 -0.43 12.84 19.10
CA SER A 88 -1.44 13.92 19.04
C SER A 88 -2.74 13.45 18.40
N ALA A 89 -2.68 12.41 17.55
CA ALA A 89 -3.83 11.89 16.80
C ALA A 89 -4.55 10.73 17.52
N SER A 90 -4.07 10.33 18.71
CA SER A 90 -4.59 9.19 19.46
C SER A 90 -4.76 9.51 20.94
N SER A 91 -5.73 8.88 21.58
CA SER A 91 -5.89 8.86 23.02
C SER A 91 -4.85 7.98 23.75
N GLY A 92 -4.10 7.15 23.02
CA GLY A 92 -2.98 6.32 23.52
C GLY A 92 -1.61 6.88 23.12
N SER A 93 -0.54 6.29 23.68
CA SER A 93 0.85 6.59 23.27
C SER A 93 1.35 5.56 22.28
N PHE A 94 1.78 5.99 21.08
CA PHE A 94 2.43 5.11 20.12
C PHE A 94 3.87 4.83 20.59
N GLU A 95 4.07 3.77 21.38
CA GLU A 95 5.39 3.43 21.92
C GLU A 95 6.39 3.04 20.81
N ASN A 96 5.89 2.55 19.67
CA ASN A 96 6.72 2.14 18.54
C ASN A 96 6.91 3.29 17.55
N SER A 97 8.16 3.59 17.17
CA SER A 97 8.49 4.58 16.13
C SER A 97 8.25 4.10 14.70
N GLU A 98 7.49 3.01 14.54
CA GLU A 98 7.25 2.36 13.25
C GLU A 98 5.81 1.86 13.13
N LEU A 99 5.25 1.98 11.92
CA LEU A 99 3.99 1.34 11.53
C LEU A 99 4.26 0.05 10.79
N HIS A 100 3.78 -1.04 11.37
CA HIS A 100 3.88 -2.37 10.78
C HIS A 100 2.61 -2.71 9.97
N GLN A 101 2.80 -3.17 8.74
CA GLN A 101 1.71 -3.50 7.82
C GLN A 101 1.92 -4.90 7.22
N PRO A 102 1.36 -5.96 7.84
CA PRO A 102 1.21 -7.24 7.18
C PRO A 102 0.22 -7.15 6.01
N ARG A 103 0.61 -7.71 4.87
CA ARG A 103 -0.14 -7.67 3.60
C ARG A 103 -0.12 -9.04 2.95
N VAL A 104 -1.21 -9.39 2.28
CA VAL A 104 -1.26 -10.48 1.29
C VAL A 104 -1.42 -9.84 -0.07
N HIS A 105 -0.65 -10.29 -1.05
CA HIS A 105 -0.75 -9.81 -2.43
C HIS A 105 -0.78 -10.97 -3.42
N VAL A 106 -1.30 -10.67 -4.60
CA VAL A 106 -1.28 -11.54 -5.77
C VAL A 106 -1.04 -10.69 -7.00
N HIS A 107 -0.11 -11.11 -7.85
CA HIS A 107 0.10 -10.60 -9.20
C HIS A 107 -0.11 -11.73 -10.21
N LYS A 108 -0.72 -11.39 -11.34
CA LYS A 108 -0.92 -12.29 -12.46
C LYS A 108 -0.34 -11.64 -13.72
N GLY A 109 0.53 -12.39 -14.40
CA GLY A 109 0.98 -11.99 -15.72
C GLY A 109 -0.06 -12.31 -16.79
N LEU A 110 -0.18 -11.40 -17.75
CA LEU A 110 -1.10 -11.42 -18.88
C LEU A 110 -0.32 -11.35 -20.20
N PRO A 111 -0.99 -11.60 -21.35
CA PRO A 111 -0.38 -11.38 -22.65
C PRO A 111 0.13 -9.94 -22.83
N TRP A 112 1.08 -9.77 -23.75
CA TRP A 112 1.63 -8.48 -24.17
C TRP A 112 2.45 -7.72 -23.11
N GLY A 113 3.00 -8.43 -22.10
CA GLY A 113 3.85 -7.80 -21.07
C GLY A 113 3.04 -6.94 -20.11
N LEU A 114 1.80 -7.33 -19.84
CA LEU A 114 0.94 -6.69 -18.86
C LEU A 114 0.88 -7.59 -17.63
N ASP A 115 1.06 -7.04 -16.44
CA ASP A 115 0.78 -7.72 -15.19
C ASP A 115 -0.28 -6.93 -14.41
N ILE A 116 -1.16 -7.65 -13.71
CA ILE A 116 -2.15 -7.06 -12.82
C ILE A 116 -1.91 -7.54 -11.39
N GLY A 117 -2.09 -6.64 -10.43
CA GLY A 117 -1.86 -6.90 -9.03
C GLY A 117 -3.04 -6.51 -8.15
N ALA A 118 -3.23 -7.23 -7.05
CA ALA A 118 -4.15 -6.88 -5.99
C ALA A 118 -3.52 -7.21 -4.62
N SER A 119 -3.91 -6.45 -3.59
CA SER A 119 -3.48 -6.72 -2.23
C SER A 119 -4.51 -6.31 -1.20
N VAL A 120 -4.49 -7.00 -0.07
CA VAL A 120 -5.20 -6.62 1.16
C VAL A 120 -4.22 -6.65 2.33
N SER A 121 -4.35 -5.70 3.24
CA SER A 121 -3.48 -5.60 4.41
C SER A 121 -4.21 -5.04 5.61
N LYS A 122 -3.61 -5.20 6.78
CA LYS A 122 -4.03 -4.56 8.02
C LYS A 122 -2.85 -3.78 8.59
N LEU A 123 -3.12 -2.66 9.25
CA LEU A 123 -2.11 -2.01 10.10
C LEU A 123 -2.12 -2.72 11.45
N HIS A 124 -0.95 -3.16 11.91
CA HIS A 124 -0.78 -3.83 13.19
C HIS A 124 -1.26 -2.92 14.32
N ASN A 125 -1.90 -3.50 15.34
CA ASN A 125 -2.49 -2.77 16.48
C ASN A 125 -3.55 -1.71 16.09
N THR A 126 -4.20 -1.83 14.93
CA THR A 126 -5.32 -0.95 14.56
C THR A 126 -6.44 -1.77 13.89
N ASP A 127 -7.64 -1.21 13.83
CA ASP A 127 -8.75 -1.74 13.02
C ASP A 127 -8.66 -1.34 11.53
N LEU A 128 -7.57 -0.68 11.14
CA LEU A 128 -7.37 -0.17 9.79
C LEU A 128 -6.96 -1.30 8.84
N SER A 129 -7.58 -1.30 7.68
CA SER A 129 -7.21 -2.17 6.56
C SER A 129 -7.01 -1.38 5.29
N VAL A 130 -6.21 -1.92 4.38
CA VAL A 130 -5.96 -1.29 3.08
C VAL A 130 -6.21 -2.31 2.00
N ILE A 131 -7.00 -1.92 1.01
CA ILE A 131 -7.12 -2.64 -0.25
C ILE A 131 -6.41 -1.85 -1.34
N GLY A 132 -5.86 -2.54 -2.32
CA GLY A 132 -5.28 -1.88 -3.47
C GLY A 132 -5.05 -2.80 -4.66
N GLY A 133 -4.75 -2.19 -5.78
CA GLY A 133 -4.46 -2.87 -7.03
C GLY A 133 -3.43 -2.11 -7.87
N GLU A 134 -2.87 -2.84 -8.82
CA GLU A 134 -1.79 -2.38 -9.68
C GLU A 134 -1.99 -2.86 -11.12
N LEU A 135 -1.51 -2.04 -12.05
CA LEU A 135 -1.23 -2.38 -13.43
C LEU A 135 0.27 -2.15 -13.68
N GLN A 136 0.96 -3.15 -14.20
CA GLN A 136 2.35 -3.03 -14.65
C GLN A 136 2.43 -3.33 -16.15
N TYR A 137 3.12 -2.48 -16.90
CA TYR A 137 3.44 -2.72 -18.30
C TYR A 137 4.94 -2.78 -18.51
N ASN A 138 5.43 -3.93 -18.99
CA ASN A 138 6.84 -4.17 -19.27
C ASN A 138 7.23 -3.53 -20.60
N LEU A 139 7.89 -2.37 -20.53
CA LEU A 139 8.45 -1.68 -21.69
C LEU A 139 9.57 -2.50 -22.33
N ILE A 140 10.37 -3.16 -21.50
CA ILE A 140 11.44 -4.07 -21.90
C ILE A 140 11.32 -5.31 -21.02
N GLN A 141 11.06 -6.47 -21.64
CA GLN A 141 10.87 -7.72 -20.90
C GLN A 141 12.16 -8.20 -20.20
N GLY A 142 13.32 -7.75 -20.70
CA GLY A 142 14.64 -8.14 -20.24
C GLY A 142 15.06 -9.51 -20.75
N GLY A 143 16.24 -9.96 -20.34
CA GLY A 143 16.78 -11.27 -20.71
C GLY A 143 18.23 -11.44 -20.24
N ILE A 144 18.96 -12.39 -20.83
CA ILE A 144 20.36 -12.67 -20.47
C ILE A 144 21.23 -11.41 -20.63
N VAL A 145 21.05 -10.69 -21.73
CA VAL A 145 21.90 -9.54 -22.10
C VAL A 145 21.29 -8.18 -21.77
N SER A 146 19.96 -8.07 -21.63
CA SER A 146 19.26 -6.80 -21.39
C SER A 146 18.60 -6.73 -20.01
N PRO A 147 18.55 -5.55 -19.36
CA PRO A 147 17.71 -5.34 -18.19
C PRO A 147 16.23 -5.29 -18.58
N SER A 148 15.35 -5.52 -17.60
CA SER A 148 13.91 -5.29 -17.72
C SER A 148 13.58 -3.86 -17.30
N LEU A 149 12.59 -3.25 -17.95
CA LEU A 149 12.09 -1.91 -17.66
C LEU A 149 10.56 -1.96 -17.69
N ALA A 150 9.90 -1.41 -16.69
CA ALA A 150 8.44 -1.38 -16.64
C ALA A 150 7.93 -0.05 -16.07
N ILE A 151 6.72 0.31 -16.49
CA ILE A 151 5.93 1.38 -15.88
C ILE A 151 4.81 0.74 -15.06
N ARG A 152 4.53 1.31 -13.89
CA ARG A 152 3.47 0.86 -12.98
C ARG A 152 2.49 1.98 -12.70
N ALA A 153 1.23 1.62 -12.58
CA ALA A 153 0.20 2.48 -12.05
C ALA A 153 -0.54 1.71 -10.95
N SER A 154 -0.81 2.35 -9.82
CA SER A 154 -1.46 1.69 -8.69
C SER A 154 -2.48 2.59 -8.00
N TYR A 155 -3.40 1.95 -7.28
CA TYR A 155 -4.40 2.60 -6.44
C TYR A 155 -4.58 1.83 -5.15
N SER A 156 -4.81 2.54 -4.05
CA SER A 156 -5.08 1.96 -2.74
C SER A 156 -6.02 2.84 -1.94
N GLN A 157 -6.80 2.22 -1.07
CA GLN A 157 -7.76 2.90 -0.21
C GLN A 157 -7.73 2.32 1.20
N LEU A 158 -7.60 3.22 2.17
CA LEU A 158 -7.73 2.92 3.60
C LEU A 158 -9.20 2.66 3.95
N GLN A 159 -9.43 1.70 4.83
CA GLN A 159 -10.74 1.29 5.32
C GLN A 159 -10.68 1.03 6.82
N GLY A 160 -11.84 1.07 7.47
CA GLY A 160 -11.98 0.70 8.88
C GLY A 160 -11.97 1.87 9.87
N ILE A 161 -11.95 3.11 9.39
CA ILE A 161 -12.05 4.32 10.22
C ILE A 161 -13.02 5.32 9.60
N THR A 162 -13.82 5.97 10.45
CA THR A 162 -14.78 7.01 10.04
C THR A 162 -14.17 8.39 9.99
N ASP A 163 -13.11 8.59 10.76
CA ASP A 163 -12.54 9.92 11.02
C ASP A 163 -11.52 10.34 9.94
N LEU A 164 -11.16 9.41 9.04
CA LEU A 164 -10.19 9.61 7.97
C LEU A 164 -10.50 8.75 6.73
N ASP A 165 -10.83 9.38 5.62
CA ASP A 165 -10.78 8.75 4.28
C ASP A 165 -9.45 9.09 3.62
N LEU A 166 -8.67 8.05 3.29
CA LEU A 166 -7.39 8.19 2.61
C LEU A 166 -7.31 7.24 1.41
N ASN A 167 -7.04 7.82 0.25
CA ASN A 167 -6.75 7.09 -0.97
C ASN A 167 -5.50 7.62 -1.66
N SER A 168 -4.74 6.70 -2.26
CA SER A 168 -3.47 6.98 -2.90
C SER A 168 -3.42 6.35 -4.28
N SER A 169 -2.99 7.13 -5.26
CA SER A 169 -2.63 6.68 -6.61
C SER A 169 -1.13 6.85 -6.81
N ALA A 170 -0.48 5.93 -7.51
CA ALA A 170 0.94 6.09 -7.85
C ALA A 170 1.23 5.78 -9.32
N ILE A 171 2.27 6.43 -9.84
CA ILE A 171 2.92 6.08 -11.11
C ILE A 171 4.40 5.89 -10.84
N GLU A 172 4.97 4.78 -11.31
CA GLU A 172 6.37 4.42 -11.06
C GLU A 172 7.06 3.92 -12.32
N LEU A 173 8.36 4.18 -12.43
CA LEU A 173 9.25 3.58 -13.40
C LEU A 173 10.23 2.66 -12.67
N THR A 174 10.33 1.41 -13.10
CA THR A 174 11.15 0.40 -12.44
C THR A 174 12.07 -0.30 -13.43
N VAL A 175 13.29 -0.59 -12.99
CA VAL A 175 14.29 -1.33 -13.75
C VAL A 175 14.77 -2.52 -12.92
N SER A 176 14.99 -3.66 -13.57
CA SER A 176 15.52 -4.85 -12.91
C SER A 176 16.46 -5.64 -13.80
N LYS A 177 17.28 -6.51 -13.19
CA LYS A 177 18.13 -7.42 -13.94
C LYS A 177 18.20 -8.77 -13.24
N GLY A 178 17.80 -9.83 -13.94
CA GLY A 178 18.01 -11.19 -13.47
C GLY A 178 19.49 -11.58 -13.54
N PHE A 179 19.99 -12.16 -12.45
CA PHE A 179 21.31 -12.77 -12.33
C PHE A 179 21.22 -14.07 -11.52
N LEU A 180 21.31 -15.20 -12.20
CA LEU A 180 21.22 -16.52 -11.58
C LEU A 180 19.86 -16.69 -10.84
N MET A 181 19.89 -16.79 -9.51
CA MET A 181 18.71 -16.87 -8.62
C MET A 181 18.30 -15.52 -8.03
N LEU A 182 19.04 -14.44 -8.32
CA LEU A 182 18.82 -13.11 -7.77
C LEU A 182 18.31 -12.16 -8.85
N THR A 183 17.32 -11.33 -8.52
CA THR A 183 16.83 -10.26 -9.40
C THR A 183 16.84 -8.95 -8.62
N PRO A 184 17.97 -8.22 -8.59
CA PRO A 184 18.00 -6.84 -8.12
C PRO A 184 17.12 -5.93 -9.00
N TYR A 185 16.50 -4.94 -8.36
CA TYR A 185 15.69 -3.93 -9.01
C TYR A 185 15.70 -2.61 -8.24
N ALA A 186 15.37 -1.54 -8.94
CA ALA A 186 15.19 -0.22 -8.36
C ALA A 186 14.11 0.54 -9.14
N GLY A 187 13.56 1.58 -8.54
CA GLY A 187 12.56 2.40 -9.20
C GLY A 187 12.36 3.76 -8.57
N ILE A 188 11.72 4.63 -9.33
CA ILE A 188 11.32 5.97 -8.94
C ILE A 188 9.83 6.17 -9.25
N GLY A 189 9.15 7.05 -8.52
CA GLY A 189 7.75 7.31 -8.76
C GLY A 189 7.20 8.53 -8.05
N LEU A 190 5.91 8.75 -8.27
CA LEU A 190 5.12 9.80 -7.62
C LEU A 190 3.87 9.15 -7.03
N VAL A 191 3.65 9.37 -5.74
CA VAL A 191 2.45 8.97 -5.01
C VAL A 191 1.60 10.21 -4.79
N ARG A 192 0.40 10.23 -5.34
CA ARG A 192 -0.60 11.27 -5.10
C ARG A 192 -1.64 10.76 -4.14
N THR A 193 -1.88 11.50 -3.07
CA THR A 193 -2.84 11.12 -2.03
C THR A 193 -3.87 12.19 -1.83
N ARG A 194 -5.12 11.76 -1.65
CA ARG A 194 -6.19 12.59 -1.11
C ARG A 194 -6.56 12.06 0.26
N SER A 195 -6.59 12.97 1.22
CA SER A 195 -6.96 12.71 2.60
C SER A 195 -8.12 13.64 2.98
N THR A 196 -9.20 13.06 3.47
CA THR A 196 -10.43 13.75 3.84
C THR A 196 -10.75 13.42 5.29
N PRO A 197 -10.85 14.42 6.19
CA PRO A 197 -11.23 14.20 7.58
C PRO A 197 -12.73 13.84 7.68
N ALA A 198 -13.18 13.52 8.89
CA ALA A 198 -14.58 13.25 9.17
C ALA A 198 -15.52 14.41 8.80
N ASP A 199 -16.76 14.09 8.43
CA ASP A 199 -17.80 15.10 8.20
C ASP A 199 -18.06 15.91 9.50
N GLY A 200 -17.91 17.24 9.41
CA GLY A 200 -18.10 18.15 10.55
C GLY A 200 -16.81 18.49 11.31
N SER A 201 -15.67 17.92 10.91
CA SER A 201 -14.35 18.35 11.36
C SER A 201 -14.04 19.81 10.99
N GLU A 202 -13.27 20.51 11.82
CA GLU A 202 -12.70 21.82 11.46
C GLU A 202 -11.53 21.69 10.48
N LEU A 203 -10.99 20.47 10.32
CA LEU A 203 -9.95 20.16 9.36
C LEU A 203 -10.46 20.18 7.92
N GLN A 204 -9.57 20.55 7.00
CA GLN A 204 -9.84 20.59 5.58
C GLN A 204 -9.19 19.40 4.86
N ALA A 205 -9.90 18.89 3.85
CA ALA A 205 -9.36 17.87 2.96
C ALA A 205 -8.06 18.34 2.31
N ALA A 206 -7.07 17.45 2.26
CA ALA A 206 -5.75 17.72 1.70
C ALA A 206 -5.49 16.82 0.50
N THR A 207 -4.80 17.37 -0.50
CA THR A 207 -4.25 16.59 -1.62
C THR A 207 -2.79 16.96 -1.78
N PHE A 208 -1.92 15.96 -1.78
CA PHE A 208 -0.48 16.15 -1.84
C PHE A 208 0.18 15.05 -2.67
N ASN A 209 1.41 15.33 -3.12
CA ASN A 209 2.26 14.39 -3.83
C ASN A 209 3.50 14.09 -2.99
N GLN A 210 3.95 12.84 -3.00
CA GLN A 210 5.20 12.37 -2.42
C GLN A 210 6.03 11.69 -3.50
N GLU A 211 7.29 12.10 -3.62
CA GLU A 211 8.26 11.39 -4.45
C GLU A 211 8.60 10.04 -3.81
N LYS A 212 8.79 9.02 -4.64
CA LYS A 212 9.13 7.67 -4.20
C LYS A 212 10.42 7.21 -4.86
N LEU A 213 11.31 6.62 -4.08
CA LEU A 213 12.51 5.92 -4.53
C LEU A 213 12.56 4.57 -3.82
N TYR A 214 12.91 3.51 -4.53
CA TYR A 214 13.07 2.20 -3.92
C TYR A 214 14.14 1.36 -4.59
N ALA A 215 14.70 0.42 -3.81
CA ALA A 215 15.60 -0.61 -4.28
C ALA A 215 15.29 -1.92 -3.56
N GLY A 216 15.36 -3.03 -4.29
CA GLY A 216 15.09 -4.34 -3.74
C GLY A 216 15.80 -5.46 -4.48
N VAL A 217 15.70 -6.66 -3.92
CA VAL A 217 16.23 -7.88 -4.51
C VAL A 217 15.27 -9.03 -4.27
N THR A 218 14.93 -9.75 -5.33
CA THR A 218 14.19 -11.01 -5.26
C THR A 218 15.16 -12.19 -5.37
N MET A 219 14.96 -13.22 -4.55
CA MET A 219 15.70 -14.47 -4.56
C MET A 219 14.73 -15.61 -4.87
N ASN A 220 14.95 -16.35 -5.95
CA ASN A 220 14.09 -17.46 -6.38
C ASN A 220 14.78 -18.80 -6.10
N LEU A 221 14.33 -19.52 -5.07
CA LEU A 221 14.86 -20.81 -4.61
C LEU A 221 13.77 -21.91 -4.57
N GLY A 222 12.76 -21.80 -5.43
CA GLY A 222 11.49 -22.54 -5.33
C GLY A 222 10.45 -21.83 -4.45
N LEU A 223 10.91 -21.14 -3.41
CA LEU A 223 10.20 -20.03 -2.75
C LEU A 223 10.85 -18.72 -3.20
N ALA A 224 10.03 -17.71 -3.47
CA ALA A 224 10.48 -16.36 -3.79
C ALA A 224 10.53 -15.52 -2.52
N ILE A 225 11.70 -14.98 -2.21
CA ILE A 225 11.92 -14.05 -1.10
C ILE A 225 12.33 -12.70 -1.69
N THR A 226 11.63 -11.62 -1.35
CA THR A 226 12.01 -10.27 -1.76
C THR A 226 12.28 -9.40 -0.55
N LEU A 227 13.37 -8.63 -0.59
CA LEU A 227 13.64 -7.56 0.35
C LEU A 227 13.62 -6.23 -0.42
N GLU A 228 12.97 -5.22 0.13
CA GLU A 228 12.88 -3.87 -0.46
C GLU A 228 13.07 -2.81 0.62
N ALA A 229 13.84 -1.77 0.30
CA ALA A 229 13.86 -0.53 1.03
C ALA A 229 13.29 0.57 0.11
N ASP A 230 12.31 1.32 0.61
CA ASP A 230 11.73 2.46 -0.10
C ASP A 230 11.69 3.72 0.77
N GLN A 231 11.72 4.87 0.11
CA GLN A 231 11.50 6.17 0.71
C GLN A 231 10.39 6.86 -0.07
N THR A 232 9.31 7.22 0.63
CA THR A 232 8.14 7.90 0.05
C THR A 232 7.94 9.24 0.76
N GLY A 233 8.33 10.34 0.13
CA GLY A 233 8.54 11.62 0.78
C GLY A 233 9.67 11.52 1.80
N ASP A 234 9.40 11.93 3.04
CA ASP A 234 10.39 11.90 4.12
C ASP A 234 10.42 10.58 4.90
N PHE A 235 9.56 9.61 4.55
CA PHE A 235 9.34 8.39 5.34
C PHE A 235 9.93 7.17 4.65
N ARG A 236 10.68 6.39 5.43
CA ARG A 236 11.31 5.15 4.96
C ARG A 236 10.46 3.95 5.33
N THR A 237 10.43 2.97 4.44
CA THR A 237 9.80 1.68 4.66
C THR A 237 10.76 0.55 4.28
N TYR A 238 10.83 -0.46 5.14
CA TYR A 238 11.53 -1.71 4.88
C TYR A 238 10.50 -2.83 4.74
N SER A 239 10.60 -3.62 3.66
CA SER A 239 9.64 -4.67 3.35
C SER A 239 10.34 -6.00 3.10
N ALA A 240 9.74 -7.07 3.62
CA ALA A 240 10.10 -8.44 3.33
C ALA A 240 8.89 -9.19 2.78
N LYS A 241 9.06 -9.87 1.65
CA LYS A 241 8.05 -10.71 0.99
C LYS A 241 8.52 -12.15 0.98
N ALA A 242 7.61 -13.07 1.26
CA ALA A 242 7.79 -14.50 1.02
C ALA A 242 6.58 -15.05 0.28
N GLY A 243 6.81 -15.82 -0.78
CA GLY A 243 5.73 -16.35 -1.60
C GLY A 243 6.17 -17.26 -2.72
N ILE A 244 5.22 -17.61 -3.59
CA ILE A 244 5.48 -18.31 -4.84
C ILE A 244 5.60 -17.29 -5.96
N ARG A 245 6.55 -17.49 -6.87
CA ARG A 245 6.72 -16.71 -8.10
C ARG A 245 7.22 -17.63 -9.21
N PHE A 246 6.50 -17.69 -10.32
CA PHE A 246 6.88 -18.44 -11.53
C PHE A 246 6.25 -17.82 -12.77
#